data_AF-A0A3D0N5C7-F1
#
_entry.id   AF-A0A3D0N5C7-F1
#
_cell.length_a   1.000
_cell.length_b   1.000
_cell.length_c   1.000
_cell.angle_alpha   90.00
_cell.angle_beta   90.00
_cell.angle_gamma   90.00
#
_symmetry.space_group_name_H-M   'P 1'
#
loop_
_entity.id
_entity.type
_entity.pdbx_description
1 polymer ?
#
loop_
_entity_poly.entity_id
_entity_poly.type
_entity_poly.pdbx_seq_one_letter_code
_entity_poly.pdbx_strand_id
1 'polypeptide(L)'
;MPWRLPGDVTDRAVTLYMTGAVCTQPAQVLQTEHAVKVIQNFINGLRERNSRHLRVFGDIETEGTRHEPSPAAELLARVLGLLCDMTPDDACVRAPDCRTVLDDPLALAEFVEELYDHWRGYERYLMLESSADGSRDSAIGGHMPFIYNNQDINHLIREAYRRIERNLRGHWPRVYRQTPGGANMSLLIEHIAWDCPPGIYQQLLEVRMVRLALLVPPVILYPRSTRRQGRFVEVDDNPLASFEVDHLTWLCIPLLVGKLGFHVYFHRDYLALATSLVNLFELSGHDESREKPDGILLFGIPPQHLGREQTIFHIDEENDIAVGAVGAADEHDYFGYFKKMMLTLHNMIMMRRGRLPLHGAMTHLRLREGPEQSIIIVGDSGAGKSETLEAFRELASQWISDMTVVFDDMGSVDLEGGRLVGYGTEIGAFVRLDDLD
;
A
#
# COMPACT_ATOMS: atom_id res chain seq x y z
N MET A 1 -17.48 -21.83 4.62
CA MET A 1 -16.42 -21.79 3.59
C MET A 1 -15.47 -20.69 3.99
N PRO A 2 -14.14 -20.85 3.97
CA PRO A 2 -13.28 -19.69 4.15
C PRO A 2 -13.51 -18.74 2.97
N TRP A 3 -13.90 -17.51 3.29
CA TRP A 3 -14.26 -16.46 2.35
C TRP A 3 -13.01 -16.04 1.57
N ARG A 4 -12.75 -16.68 0.42
CA ARG A 4 -11.61 -16.33 -0.44
C ARG A 4 -11.85 -14.95 -1.03
N LEU A 5 -11.06 -13.96 -0.64
CA LEU A 5 -10.95 -12.73 -1.42
C LEU A 5 -10.40 -13.11 -2.80
N PRO A 6 -11.11 -12.84 -3.91
CA PRO A 6 -10.53 -13.03 -5.22
C PRO A 6 -9.39 -12.01 -5.37
N GLY A 7 -8.24 -12.47 -5.86
CA GLY A 7 -7.25 -11.54 -6.40
C GLY A 7 -7.86 -10.73 -7.55
N ASP A 8 -7.28 -9.57 -7.84
CA ASP A 8 -7.83 -8.63 -8.82
C ASP A 8 -6.73 -8.03 -9.70
N VAL A 9 -7.10 -7.64 -10.91
CA VAL A 9 -6.23 -6.94 -11.87
C VAL A 9 -6.99 -5.72 -12.35
N THR A 10 -6.50 -4.54 -11.99
CA THR A 10 -7.01 -3.25 -12.45
C THR A 10 -6.09 -2.68 -13.53
N ASP A 11 -6.31 -1.43 -13.93
CA ASP A 11 -5.43 -0.75 -14.89
C ASP A 11 -4.10 -0.31 -14.24
N ARG A 12 -4.03 -0.28 -12.91
CA ARG A 12 -2.85 0.21 -12.14
C ARG A 12 -2.28 -0.80 -11.17
N ALA A 13 -3.10 -1.72 -10.66
CA ALA A 13 -2.70 -2.64 -9.61
C ALA A 13 -3.02 -4.10 -9.91
N VAL A 14 -2.21 -4.98 -9.33
CA VAL A 14 -2.45 -6.44 -9.32
C VAL A 14 -2.43 -6.89 -7.87
N THR A 15 -3.55 -7.41 -7.38
CA THR A 15 -3.67 -7.92 -6.01
C THR A 15 -3.74 -9.43 -6.03
N LEU A 16 -2.78 -10.08 -5.39
CA LEU A 16 -2.75 -11.52 -5.20
C LEU A 16 -3.22 -11.85 -3.79
N TYR A 17 -4.25 -12.68 -3.68
CA TYR A 17 -4.71 -13.20 -2.39
C TYR A 17 -4.24 -14.63 -2.17
N MET A 18 -3.69 -14.90 -0.99
CA MET A 18 -3.09 -16.18 -0.65
C MET A 18 -3.48 -16.62 0.75
N THR A 19 -3.71 -17.91 0.91
CA THR A 19 -3.84 -18.59 2.22
C THR A 19 -2.67 -19.57 2.44
N GLY A 20 -1.66 -19.54 1.56
CA GLY A 20 -0.55 -20.48 1.45
C GLY A 20 0.14 -20.35 0.10
N ALA A 21 1.19 -21.15 -0.17
CA ALA A 21 1.93 -21.10 -1.44
C ALA A 21 1.02 -21.46 -2.64
N VAL A 22 0.98 -20.58 -3.65
CA VAL A 22 0.11 -20.73 -4.83
C VAL A 22 0.87 -21.28 -6.04
N CYS A 23 2.11 -20.86 -6.24
CA CYS A 23 2.97 -21.32 -7.34
C CYS A 23 4.26 -21.91 -6.77
N THR A 24 4.73 -23.01 -7.37
CA THR A 24 6.00 -23.68 -7.05
C THR A 24 6.94 -23.76 -8.26
N GLN A 25 6.43 -23.49 -9.47
CA GLN A 25 7.20 -23.48 -10.71
C GLN A 25 6.94 -22.22 -11.54
N PRO A 26 7.95 -21.70 -12.26
CA PRO A 26 7.82 -20.46 -13.04
C PRO A 26 6.64 -20.47 -14.04
N ALA A 27 6.42 -21.60 -14.73
CA ALA A 27 5.34 -21.75 -15.70
C ALA A 27 3.94 -21.56 -15.09
N GLN A 28 3.75 -21.89 -13.81
CA GLN A 28 2.44 -21.79 -13.15
C GLN A 28 1.98 -20.33 -13.00
N VAL A 29 2.91 -19.38 -12.88
CA VAL A 29 2.59 -17.94 -12.84
C VAL A 29 1.78 -17.55 -14.07
N LEU A 30 2.17 -18.05 -15.24
CA LEU A 30 1.56 -17.73 -16.55
C LEU A 30 0.26 -18.49 -16.80
N GLN A 31 -0.03 -19.51 -15.99
CA GLN A 31 -1.28 -20.28 -16.05
C GLN A 31 -2.38 -19.66 -15.18
N THR A 32 -2.09 -18.58 -14.46
CA THR A 32 -3.07 -17.90 -13.62
C THR A 32 -3.99 -17.01 -14.45
N GLU A 33 -5.24 -16.82 -13.99
CA GLU A 33 -6.15 -15.83 -14.56
C GLU A 33 -5.54 -14.41 -14.54
N HIS A 34 -4.76 -14.09 -13.51
CA HIS A 34 -4.09 -12.79 -13.39
C HIS A 34 -3.13 -12.54 -14.55
N ALA A 35 -2.35 -13.55 -14.95
CA ALA A 35 -1.43 -13.43 -16.08
C ALA A 35 -2.18 -13.13 -17.39
N VAL A 36 -3.29 -13.82 -17.64
CA VAL A 36 -4.12 -13.58 -18.84
C VAL A 36 -4.69 -12.15 -18.83
N LYS A 37 -5.18 -11.67 -17.67
CA LYS A 37 -5.69 -10.29 -17.52
C LYS A 37 -4.61 -9.23 -17.75
N VAL A 38 -3.42 -9.44 -17.20
CA VAL A 38 -2.26 -8.55 -17.41
C VAL A 38 -1.86 -8.52 -18.89
N ILE A 39 -1.81 -9.69 -19.53
CA ILE A 39 -1.53 -9.80 -20.97
C ILE A 39 -2.60 -9.05 -21.79
N GLN A 40 -3.89 -9.21 -21.45
CA GLN A 40 -4.95 -8.50 -22.15
C GLN A 40 -4.84 -6.98 -21.99
N ASN A 41 -4.55 -6.49 -20.78
CA ASN A 41 -4.33 -5.06 -20.54
C ASN A 41 -3.16 -4.53 -21.38
N PHE A 42 -2.08 -5.30 -21.48
CA PHE A 42 -0.94 -4.96 -22.32
C PHE A 42 -1.31 -4.91 -23.81
N ILE A 43 -2.03 -5.92 -24.31
CA ILE A 43 -2.54 -5.97 -25.69
C ILE A 43 -3.44 -4.75 -25.97
N ASN A 44 -4.34 -4.39 -25.06
CA ASN A 44 -5.20 -3.22 -25.22
C ASN A 44 -4.37 -1.92 -25.33
N GLY A 45 -3.38 -1.73 -24.47
CA GLY A 45 -2.46 -0.59 -24.56
C GLY A 45 -1.61 -0.58 -25.84
N LEU A 46 -1.30 -1.74 -26.42
CA LEU A 46 -0.66 -1.85 -27.74
C LEU A 46 -1.61 -1.48 -28.88
N ARG A 47 -2.89 -1.87 -28.79
CA ARG A 47 -3.93 -1.54 -29.78
C ARG A 47 -4.19 -0.04 -29.84
N GLU A 48 -4.33 0.61 -28.69
CA GLU A 48 -4.54 2.06 -28.60
C GLU A 48 -3.46 2.86 -29.32
N ARG A 49 -2.20 2.41 -29.25
CA ARG A 49 -1.05 3.06 -29.90
C ARG A 49 -0.70 2.49 -31.29
N ASN A 50 -1.52 1.60 -31.84
CA ASN A 50 -1.27 0.91 -33.12
C ASN A 50 0.14 0.30 -33.20
N SER A 51 0.56 -0.37 -32.14
CA SER A 51 1.92 -0.88 -32.01
C SER A 51 2.22 -2.01 -33.00
N ARG A 52 3.43 -1.98 -33.58
CA ARG A 52 3.94 -3.06 -34.45
C ARG A 52 4.08 -4.40 -33.72
N HIS A 53 4.18 -4.40 -32.40
CA HIS A 53 4.33 -5.61 -31.59
C HIS A 53 3.10 -6.54 -31.68
N LEU A 54 1.94 -6.04 -32.09
CA LEU A 54 0.75 -6.88 -32.32
C LEU A 54 0.89 -7.86 -33.49
N ARG A 55 1.89 -7.67 -34.37
CA ARG A 55 2.14 -8.57 -35.51
C ARG A 55 2.46 -10.00 -35.11
N VAL A 56 2.94 -10.23 -33.88
CA VAL A 56 3.20 -11.57 -33.33
C VAL A 56 1.93 -12.45 -33.31
N PHE A 57 0.74 -11.84 -33.35
CA PHE A 57 -0.52 -12.57 -33.34
C PHE A 57 -1.05 -12.91 -34.74
N GLY A 58 -0.49 -12.35 -35.82
CA GLY A 58 -1.03 -12.51 -37.17
C GLY A 58 -2.52 -12.15 -37.24
N ASP A 59 -3.36 -13.11 -37.64
CA ASP A 59 -4.81 -12.94 -37.78
C ASP A 59 -5.61 -13.30 -36.49
N ILE A 60 -4.93 -13.63 -35.39
CA ILE A 60 -5.60 -14.00 -34.14
C ILE A 60 -6.27 -12.76 -33.53
N GLU A 61 -7.51 -12.92 -33.07
CA GLU A 61 -8.30 -11.85 -32.47
C GLU A 61 -7.65 -11.30 -31.18
N THR A 62 -7.33 -10.00 -31.22
CA THR A 62 -6.71 -9.25 -30.10
C THR A 62 -7.71 -8.40 -29.33
N GLU A 63 -8.96 -8.35 -29.79
CA GLU A 63 -10.02 -7.58 -29.13
C GLU A 63 -10.57 -8.32 -27.92
N GLY A 64 -10.58 -7.64 -26.78
CA GLY A 64 -11.05 -8.20 -25.52
C GLY A 64 -10.95 -7.19 -24.39
N THR A 65 -11.50 -7.57 -23.25
CA THR A 65 -11.44 -6.81 -22.01
C THR A 65 -10.75 -7.62 -20.93
N ARG A 66 -10.33 -6.99 -19.83
CA ARG A 66 -9.76 -7.75 -18.69
C ARG A 66 -10.71 -8.82 -18.13
N HIS A 67 -12.02 -8.66 -18.27
CA HIS A 67 -13.01 -9.62 -17.77
C HIS A 67 -13.37 -10.68 -18.81
N GLU A 68 -13.18 -10.36 -20.09
CA GLU A 68 -13.37 -11.24 -21.24
C GLU A 68 -12.14 -11.15 -22.14
N PRO A 69 -11.04 -11.83 -21.78
CA PRO A 69 -9.79 -11.77 -22.53
C PRO A 69 -9.94 -12.32 -23.94
N SER A 70 -9.14 -11.81 -24.87
CA SER A 70 -9.17 -12.24 -26.26
C SER A 70 -8.47 -13.59 -26.44
N PRO A 71 -8.76 -14.32 -27.54
CA PRO A 71 -8.05 -15.54 -27.89
C PRO A 71 -6.52 -15.37 -27.95
N ALA A 72 -6.04 -14.20 -28.40
CA ALA A 72 -4.62 -13.87 -28.41
C ALA A 72 -4.00 -13.85 -27.00
N ALA A 73 -4.69 -13.29 -26.01
CA ALA A 73 -4.19 -13.22 -24.63
C ALA A 73 -4.09 -14.61 -23.99
N GLU A 74 -5.11 -15.45 -24.17
CA GLU A 74 -5.13 -16.82 -23.66
C GLU A 74 -4.07 -17.71 -24.33
N LEU A 75 -3.93 -17.60 -25.65
CA LEU A 75 -2.89 -18.31 -26.40
C LEU A 75 -1.51 -17.87 -25.93
N LEU A 76 -1.26 -16.57 -25.80
CA LEU A 76 0.03 -16.06 -25.37
C LEU A 76 0.40 -16.56 -23.97
N ALA A 77 -0.51 -16.50 -23.00
CA ALA A 77 -0.28 -17.02 -21.65
C ALA A 77 0.16 -18.50 -21.69
N ARG A 78 -0.52 -19.32 -22.50
CA ARG A 78 -0.18 -20.74 -22.72
C ARG A 78 1.20 -20.90 -23.36
N VAL A 79 1.49 -20.14 -24.43
CA VAL A 79 2.78 -20.18 -25.14
C VAL A 79 3.93 -19.80 -24.22
N LEU A 80 3.81 -18.71 -23.47
CA LEU A 80 4.82 -18.28 -22.50
C LEU A 80 5.02 -19.33 -21.41
N GLY A 81 3.95 -19.99 -20.96
CA GLY A 81 4.02 -21.11 -20.02
C GLY A 81 4.83 -22.29 -20.56
N LEU A 82 4.66 -22.65 -21.85
CA LEU A 82 5.47 -23.68 -22.50
C LEU A 82 6.95 -23.25 -22.63
N LEU A 83 7.18 -22.01 -23.06
CA LEU A 83 8.50 -21.43 -23.23
C LEU A 83 9.28 -21.27 -21.92
N CYS A 84 8.67 -21.46 -20.75
CA CYS A 84 9.42 -21.60 -19.50
C CYS A 84 10.31 -22.85 -19.50
N ASP A 85 9.90 -23.93 -20.16
CA ASP A 85 10.54 -25.24 -20.04
C ASP A 85 11.03 -25.82 -21.37
N MET A 86 10.64 -25.27 -22.52
CA MET A 86 11.03 -25.80 -23.83
C MET A 86 11.32 -24.71 -24.88
N THR A 87 11.99 -25.11 -25.97
CA THR A 87 12.32 -24.24 -27.10
C THR A 87 11.08 -23.97 -27.98
N PRO A 88 11.10 -22.94 -28.86
CA PRO A 88 10.01 -22.70 -29.82
C PRO A 88 9.67 -23.90 -30.70
N ASP A 89 10.69 -24.64 -31.16
CA ASP A 89 10.49 -25.84 -31.99
C ASP A 89 9.76 -26.95 -31.21
N ASP A 90 10.22 -27.24 -29.98
CA ASP A 90 9.57 -28.24 -29.12
C ASP A 90 8.14 -27.83 -28.74
N ALA A 91 7.92 -26.54 -28.49
CA ALA A 91 6.60 -25.99 -28.20
C ALA A 91 5.65 -26.17 -29.39
N CYS A 92 6.12 -25.94 -30.63
CA CYS A 92 5.33 -26.18 -31.84
C CYS A 92 5.01 -27.66 -32.06
N VAL A 93 5.91 -28.58 -31.69
CA VAL A 93 5.65 -30.02 -31.75
C VAL A 93 4.56 -30.42 -30.75
N ARG A 94 4.61 -29.86 -29.54
CA ARG A 94 3.67 -30.18 -28.46
C ARG A 94 2.29 -29.51 -28.65
N ALA A 95 2.28 -28.29 -29.17
CA ALA A 95 1.09 -27.46 -29.36
C ALA A 95 1.16 -26.77 -30.74
N PRO A 96 0.73 -27.43 -31.82
CA PRO A 96 0.86 -26.92 -33.19
C PRO A 96 0.12 -25.60 -33.46
N ASP A 97 -0.92 -25.31 -32.69
CA ASP A 97 -1.70 -24.07 -32.71
C ASP A 97 -0.90 -22.83 -32.26
N CYS A 98 0.24 -23.03 -31.59
CA CYS A 98 1.13 -21.97 -31.14
C CYS A 98 2.06 -21.44 -32.24
N ARG A 99 2.12 -22.11 -33.41
CA ARG A 99 3.10 -21.83 -34.47
C ARG A 99 3.04 -20.40 -34.98
N THR A 100 1.85 -19.81 -35.10
CA THR A 100 1.69 -18.41 -35.54
C THR A 100 2.43 -17.43 -34.64
N VAL A 101 2.36 -17.61 -33.31
CA VAL A 101 2.99 -16.73 -32.32
C VAL A 101 4.50 -16.98 -32.22
N LEU A 102 4.96 -18.17 -32.61
CA LEU A 102 6.36 -18.60 -32.56
C LEU A 102 7.10 -18.48 -33.90
N ASP A 103 6.46 -17.92 -34.95
CA ASP A 103 7.04 -17.83 -36.29
C ASP A 103 8.26 -16.90 -36.35
N ASP A 104 8.25 -15.83 -35.54
CA ASP A 104 9.38 -14.93 -35.31
C ASP A 104 9.74 -14.87 -33.81
N PRO A 105 10.62 -15.77 -33.33
CA PRO A 105 11.02 -15.81 -31.92
C PRO A 105 11.68 -14.53 -31.41
N LEU A 106 12.34 -13.75 -32.29
CA LEU A 106 12.97 -12.49 -31.90
C LEU A 106 11.94 -11.39 -31.70
N ALA A 107 10.94 -11.29 -32.58
CA ALA A 107 9.83 -10.37 -32.40
C ALA A 107 9.03 -10.70 -31.12
N LEU A 108 8.84 -11.98 -30.81
CA LEU A 108 8.21 -12.40 -29.56
C LEU A 108 9.09 -12.08 -28.34
N ALA A 109 10.42 -12.19 -28.42
CA ALA A 109 11.31 -11.78 -27.34
C ALA A 109 11.16 -10.27 -27.04
N GLU A 110 11.18 -9.42 -28.07
CA GLU A 110 10.93 -7.97 -27.88
C GLU A 110 9.55 -7.70 -27.26
N PHE A 111 8.51 -8.46 -27.67
CA PHE A 111 7.19 -8.38 -27.05
C PHE A 111 7.24 -8.76 -25.56
N VAL A 112 7.94 -9.83 -25.20
CA VAL A 112 8.06 -10.32 -23.82
C VAL A 112 8.82 -9.32 -22.93
N GLU A 113 9.84 -8.66 -23.45
CA GLU A 113 10.53 -7.56 -22.75
C GLU A 113 9.58 -6.41 -22.43
N GLU A 114 8.79 -5.93 -23.41
CA GLU A 114 7.80 -4.89 -23.17
C GLU A 114 6.68 -5.34 -22.21
N LEU A 115 6.23 -6.60 -22.31
CA LEU A 115 5.24 -7.17 -21.41
C LEU A 115 5.77 -7.24 -19.97
N TYR A 116 7.04 -7.60 -19.78
CA TYR A 116 7.67 -7.62 -18.47
C TYR A 116 7.82 -6.21 -17.89
N ASP A 117 8.11 -5.21 -18.72
CA ASP A 117 8.14 -3.82 -18.32
C ASP A 117 6.75 -3.28 -17.95
N HIS A 118 5.72 -3.66 -18.72
CA HIS A 118 4.32 -3.39 -18.40
C HIS A 118 3.91 -4.03 -17.06
N TRP A 119 4.27 -5.30 -16.83
CA TRP A 119 4.10 -5.96 -15.54
C TRP A 119 4.77 -5.18 -14.40
N ARG A 120 6.01 -4.72 -14.62
CA ARG A 120 6.78 -3.94 -13.63
C ARG A 120 6.18 -2.56 -13.34
N GLY A 121 5.37 -2.02 -14.25
CA GLY A 121 4.64 -0.76 -14.08
C GLY A 121 3.46 -0.83 -13.10
N TYR A 122 2.92 -2.02 -12.81
CA TYR A 122 1.83 -2.19 -11.85
C TYR A 122 2.26 -1.93 -10.40
N GLU A 123 1.32 -1.45 -9.59
CA GLU A 123 1.35 -1.58 -8.15
C GLU A 123 0.99 -3.03 -7.79
N ARG A 124 1.96 -3.81 -7.31
CA ARG A 124 1.76 -5.24 -7.06
C ARG A 124 1.58 -5.52 -5.58
N TYR A 125 0.43 -6.09 -5.22
CA TYR A 125 0.03 -6.40 -3.86
C TYR A 125 -0.04 -7.89 -3.60
N LEU A 126 0.45 -8.32 -2.44
CA LEU A 126 0.30 -9.68 -1.95
C LEU A 126 -0.38 -9.66 -0.59
N MET A 127 -1.59 -10.19 -0.52
CA MET A 127 -2.35 -10.32 0.72
C MET A 127 -2.30 -11.78 1.17
N LEU A 128 -1.64 -12.03 2.31
CA LEU A 128 -1.64 -13.32 2.96
C LEU A 128 -2.62 -13.30 4.11
N GLU A 129 -3.65 -14.13 4.03
CA GLU A 129 -4.56 -14.34 5.16
C GLU A 129 -3.99 -15.40 6.09
N SER A 130 -3.80 -15.02 7.35
CA SER A 130 -3.47 -15.98 8.40
C SER A 130 -4.73 -16.58 9.01
N SER A 131 -4.63 -17.82 9.51
CA SER A 131 -5.69 -18.39 10.33
C SER A 131 -5.82 -17.57 11.62
N ALA A 132 -6.96 -16.90 11.79
CA ALA A 132 -7.27 -16.15 13.00
C ALA A 132 -7.25 -17.09 14.22
N ASP A 133 -6.24 -16.95 15.06
CA ASP A 133 -6.20 -17.58 16.39
C ASP A 133 -6.20 -16.46 17.43
N GLY A 134 -7.31 -16.31 18.15
CA GLY A 134 -7.47 -15.30 19.19
C GLY A 134 -6.46 -15.42 20.33
N SER A 135 -5.76 -16.55 20.45
CA SER A 135 -4.79 -16.81 21.51
C SER A 135 -3.33 -16.56 21.12
N ARG A 136 -3.05 -16.21 19.86
CA ARG A 136 -1.69 -16.07 19.33
C ARG A 136 -1.57 -14.88 18.38
N ASP A 137 -0.48 -14.15 18.51
CA ASP A 137 -0.10 -13.18 17.49
C ASP A 137 0.37 -13.92 16.23
N SER A 138 -0.47 -13.89 15.19
CA SER A 138 -0.15 -14.56 13.94
C SER A 138 1.05 -13.93 13.23
N ALA A 139 1.44 -12.70 13.59
CA ALA A 139 2.72 -12.14 13.15
C ALA A 139 3.89 -13.02 13.63
N ILE A 140 3.87 -13.55 14.85
CA ILE A 140 4.97 -14.35 15.40
C ILE A 140 5.10 -15.70 14.68
N GLY A 141 4.00 -16.39 14.38
CA GLY A 141 4.05 -17.67 13.66
C GLY A 141 4.11 -17.55 12.14
N GLY A 142 3.49 -16.49 11.60
CA GLY A 142 3.28 -16.26 10.17
C GLY A 142 4.31 -15.36 9.51
N HIS A 143 5.19 -14.66 10.25
CA HIS A 143 6.18 -13.74 9.66
C HIS A 143 7.10 -14.43 8.64
N MET A 144 7.72 -15.57 8.97
CA MET A 144 8.64 -16.24 8.04
C MET A 144 7.91 -16.75 6.80
N PRO A 145 6.80 -17.51 6.91
CA PRO A 145 6.02 -17.89 5.72
C PRO A 145 5.58 -16.70 4.88
N PHE A 146 5.19 -15.59 5.50
CA PHE A 146 4.80 -14.36 4.81
C PHE A 146 5.93 -13.76 3.99
N ILE A 147 7.11 -13.57 4.60
CA ILE A 147 8.29 -13.03 3.92
C ILE A 147 8.74 -13.97 2.79
N TYR A 148 8.78 -15.29 3.05
CA TYR A 148 9.20 -16.27 2.05
C TYR A 148 8.24 -16.33 0.86
N ASN A 149 6.92 -16.27 1.06
CA ASN A 149 5.97 -16.25 -0.05
C ASN A 149 6.20 -15.04 -0.99
N ASN A 150 6.52 -13.86 -0.45
CA ASN A 150 6.85 -12.71 -1.30
C ASN A 150 8.16 -12.94 -2.09
N GLN A 151 9.19 -13.45 -1.42
CA GLN A 151 10.48 -13.76 -2.05
C GLN A 151 10.36 -14.83 -3.14
N ASP A 152 9.58 -15.87 -2.88
CA ASP A 152 9.33 -16.98 -3.82
C ASP A 152 8.61 -16.49 -5.07
N ILE A 153 7.54 -15.69 -4.92
CA ILE A 153 6.83 -15.10 -6.07
C ILE A 153 7.76 -14.22 -6.90
N ASN A 154 8.55 -13.37 -6.24
CA ASN A 154 9.53 -12.53 -6.92
C ASN A 154 10.55 -13.37 -7.72
N HIS A 155 11.02 -14.47 -7.12
CA HIS A 155 11.92 -15.40 -7.79
C HIS A 155 11.26 -16.09 -8.99
N LEU A 156 10.06 -16.64 -8.81
CA LEU A 156 9.31 -17.36 -9.84
C LEU A 156 9.02 -16.51 -11.07
N ILE A 157 8.54 -15.27 -10.88
CA ILE A 157 8.24 -14.34 -11.98
C ILE A 157 9.50 -14.01 -12.78
N ARG A 158 10.58 -13.67 -12.07
CA ARG A 158 11.86 -13.33 -12.71
C ARG A 158 12.47 -14.51 -13.45
N GLU A 159 12.37 -15.70 -12.88
CA GLU A 159 12.86 -16.92 -13.49
C GLU A 159 12.04 -17.29 -14.73
N ALA A 160 10.71 -17.11 -14.69
CA ALA A 160 9.84 -17.31 -15.87
C ALA A 160 10.29 -16.41 -17.03
N TYR A 161 10.41 -15.10 -16.77
CA TYR A 161 10.91 -14.13 -17.76
C TYR A 161 12.27 -14.54 -18.34
N ARG A 162 13.25 -14.87 -17.49
CA ARG A 162 14.59 -15.27 -17.93
C ARG A 162 14.61 -16.53 -18.78
N ARG A 163 13.80 -17.53 -18.43
CA ARG A 163 13.70 -18.78 -19.17
C ARG A 163 13.06 -18.59 -20.53
N ILE A 164 11.99 -17.81 -20.60
CA ILE A 164 11.32 -17.44 -21.85
C ILE A 164 12.30 -16.71 -22.77
N GLU A 165 12.94 -15.64 -22.28
CA GLU A 165 13.93 -14.88 -23.04
C GLU A 165 15.07 -15.76 -23.56
N ARG A 166 15.60 -16.65 -22.72
CA ARG A 166 16.64 -17.61 -23.12
C ARG A 166 16.16 -18.52 -24.24
N ASN A 167 14.97 -19.11 -24.11
CA ASN A 167 14.45 -20.06 -25.07
C ASN A 167 14.09 -19.39 -26.40
N LEU A 168 13.66 -18.12 -26.39
CA LEU A 168 13.40 -17.34 -27.59
C LEU A 168 14.69 -16.89 -28.30
N ARG A 169 15.70 -16.41 -27.55
CA ARG A 169 16.95 -15.88 -28.12
C ARG A 169 18.02 -16.93 -28.38
N GLY A 170 17.88 -18.14 -27.82
CA GLY A 170 18.82 -19.25 -27.99
C GLY A 170 20.14 -19.09 -27.24
N HIS A 171 20.29 -18.07 -26.39
CA HIS A 171 21.49 -17.87 -25.57
C HIS A 171 21.16 -17.23 -24.22
N TRP A 172 22.05 -17.39 -23.24
CA TRP A 172 21.93 -16.71 -21.96
C TRP A 172 22.38 -15.24 -22.10
N PRO A 173 21.69 -14.28 -21.45
CA PRO A 173 22.20 -12.93 -21.35
C PRO A 173 23.49 -12.92 -20.53
N ARG A 174 24.41 -12.01 -20.89
CA ARG A 174 25.66 -11.78 -20.14
C ARG A 174 25.50 -10.74 -19.02
N VAL A 175 24.38 -10.02 -19.01
CA VAL A 175 24.03 -9.01 -18.01
C VAL A 175 22.66 -9.35 -17.44
N TYR A 176 22.59 -9.54 -16.12
CA TYR A 176 21.34 -9.81 -15.42
C TYR A 176 20.96 -8.62 -14.55
N ARG A 177 19.79 -8.05 -14.81
CA ARG A 177 19.18 -7.07 -13.90
C ARG A 177 18.40 -7.80 -12.81
N GLN A 178 18.50 -7.31 -11.58
CA GLN A 178 17.80 -7.83 -10.40
C GLN A 178 16.62 -6.91 -10.07
N THR A 179 15.76 -6.65 -11.06
CA THR A 179 14.60 -5.78 -10.86
C THR A 179 13.55 -6.47 -9.97
N PRO A 180 12.80 -5.73 -9.14
CA PRO A 180 11.67 -6.28 -8.41
C PRO A 180 10.62 -6.79 -9.41
N GLY A 181 10.35 -8.10 -9.41
CA GLY A 181 9.33 -8.75 -10.22
C GLY A 181 8.12 -9.23 -9.42
N GLY A 182 8.25 -9.38 -8.10
CA GLY A 182 7.16 -9.74 -7.18
C GLY A 182 6.36 -8.55 -6.67
N ALA A 183 5.63 -8.75 -5.58
CA ALA A 183 4.82 -7.71 -4.96
C ALA A 183 5.69 -6.58 -4.39
N ASN A 184 5.34 -5.32 -4.68
CA ASN A 184 5.96 -4.14 -4.08
C ASN A 184 5.56 -3.99 -2.60
N MET A 185 4.36 -4.47 -2.28
CA MET A 185 3.76 -4.36 -0.98
C MET A 185 3.06 -5.66 -0.66
N SER A 186 3.36 -6.24 0.49
CA SER A 186 2.65 -7.41 0.99
C SER A 186 2.04 -7.08 2.34
N LEU A 187 0.86 -7.66 2.61
CA LEU A 187 0.13 -7.49 3.86
C LEU A 187 -0.20 -8.87 4.41
N LEU A 188 0.15 -9.12 5.66
CA LEU A 188 -0.44 -10.22 6.43
C LEU A 188 -1.70 -9.67 7.09
N ILE A 189 -2.85 -10.27 6.77
CA ILE A 189 -4.14 -9.83 7.26
C ILE A 189 -4.83 -10.95 8.04
N GLU A 190 -5.61 -10.59 9.05
CA GLU A 190 -6.42 -11.52 9.83
C GLU A 190 -7.65 -10.84 10.42
N HIS A 191 -8.60 -11.63 10.93
CA HIS A 191 -9.67 -11.09 11.76
C HIS A 191 -9.16 -10.92 13.19
N ILE A 192 -9.24 -9.69 13.71
CA ILE A 192 -8.89 -9.39 15.10
C ILE A 192 -10.19 -9.09 15.85
N ALA A 193 -10.48 -9.88 16.87
CA ALA A 193 -11.47 -9.52 17.86
C ALA A 193 -10.87 -8.44 18.77
N TRP A 194 -11.36 -7.21 18.60
CA TRP A 194 -11.02 -6.06 19.43
C TRP A 194 -12.21 -5.68 20.32
N ASP A 195 -11.98 -4.86 21.34
CA ASP A 195 -12.95 -4.38 22.31
C ASP A 195 -13.92 -3.37 21.67
N CYS A 196 -14.73 -3.88 20.75
CA CYS A 196 -15.66 -3.12 19.92
C CYS A 196 -16.91 -2.73 20.71
N PRO A 197 -17.25 -1.43 20.78
CA PRO A 197 -18.50 -0.99 21.38
C PRO A 197 -19.72 -1.60 20.65
N PRO A 198 -20.84 -1.79 21.35
CA PRO A 198 -22.05 -2.31 20.73
C PRO A 198 -22.63 -1.34 19.69
N GLY A 199 -23.61 -1.80 18.91
CA GLY A 199 -24.34 -0.96 17.96
C GLY A 199 -23.61 -0.82 16.62
N ILE A 200 -23.52 0.41 16.10
CA ILE A 200 -23.09 0.71 14.73
C ILE A 200 -21.66 0.25 14.42
N TYR A 201 -20.78 0.09 15.42
CA TYR A 201 -19.41 -0.34 15.22
C TYR A 201 -19.26 -1.85 14.98
N GLN A 202 -20.27 -2.66 15.33
CA GLN A 202 -20.19 -4.12 15.21
C GLN A 202 -19.97 -4.60 13.77
N GLN A 203 -20.43 -3.82 12.78
CA GLN A 203 -20.17 -4.10 11.36
C GLN A 203 -18.67 -4.14 11.01
N LEU A 204 -17.81 -3.51 11.82
CA LEU A 204 -16.36 -3.44 11.60
C LEU A 204 -15.61 -4.70 12.06
N LEU A 205 -16.23 -5.55 12.90
CA LEU A 205 -15.59 -6.76 13.45
C LEU A 205 -15.26 -7.80 12.37
N GLU A 206 -16.01 -7.79 11.27
CA GLU A 206 -15.78 -8.69 10.13
C GLU A 206 -14.69 -8.18 9.19
N VAL A 207 -14.19 -6.95 9.37
CA VAL A 207 -13.15 -6.41 8.50
C VAL A 207 -11.78 -6.95 8.92
N ARG A 208 -11.01 -7.44 7.95
CA ARG A 208 -9.67 -7.95 8.19
C ARG A 208 -8.70 -6.81 8.49
N MET A 209 -7.89 -7.00 9.53
CA MET A 209 -6.87 -6.07 9.96
C MET A 209 -5.49 -6.48 9.46
N VAL A 210 -4.68 -5.50 9.08
CA VAL A 210 -3.26 -5.66 8.76
C VAL A 210 -2.48 -5.90 10.05
N ARG A 211 -1.68 -6.97 10.07
CA ARG A 211 -0.79 -7.34 11.18
C ARG A 211 0.67 -7.13 10.85
N LEU A 212 1.04 -7.37 9.60
CA LEU A 212 2.38 -7.12 9.08
C LEU A 212 2.27 -6.48 7.71
N ALA A 213 3.16 -5.52 7.46
CA ALA A 213 3.37 -4.96 6.14
C ALA A 213 4.82 -5.22 5.71
N LEU A 214 5.01 -5.65 4.47
CA LEU A 214 6.32 -5.80 3.84
C LEU A 214 6.37 -4.89 2.62
N LEU A 215 7.28 -3.92 2.66
CA LEU A 215 7.56 -3.00 1.57
C LEU A 215 8.85 -3.40 0.86
N VAL A 216 8.79 -3.55 -0.46
CA VAL A 216 9.95 -3.86 -1.30
C VAL A 216 10.30 -2.61 -2.13
N PRO A 217 11.27 -1.80 -1.69
CA PRO A 217 11.64 -0.60 -2.41
C PRO A 217 12.32 -0.91 -3.77
N PRO A 218 12.22 0.00 -4.76
CA PRO A 218 11.46 1.25 -4.71
C PRO A 218 9.96 1.01 -4.82
N VAL A 219 9.18 1.67 -3.94
CA VAL A 219 7.72 1.75 -4.04
C VAL A 219 7.39 3.12 -4.61
N ILE A 220 6.93 3.15 -5.86
CA ILE A 220 6.52 4.38 -6.53
C ILE A 220 5.02 4.27 -6.77
N LEU A 221 4.26 5.18 -6.17
CA LEU A 221 2.80 5.24 -6.25
C LEU A 221 2.39 6.47 -7.05
N TYR A 222 1.33 6.34 -7.85
CA TYR A 222 0.86 7.42 -8.73
C TYR A 222 -0.57 7.85 -8.35
N PRO A 223 -0.71 8.65 -7.28
CA PRO A 223 -2.01 9.17 -6.87
C PRO A 223 -2.63 10.03 -7.99
N ARG A 224 -3.97 10.00 -8.13
CA ARG A 224 -4.70 10.85 -9.11
C ARG A 224 -4.64 12.34 -8.76
N SER A 225 -4.37 12.67 -7.49
CA SER A 225 -4.21 14.04 -7.02
C SER A 225 -2.89 14.23 -6.27
N THR A 226 -2.34 15.44 -6.37
CA THR A 226 -1.09 15.84 -5.67
C THR A 226 -1.34 16.87 -4.57
N ARG A 227 -2.58 17.32 -4.40
CA ARG A 227 -2.95 18.37 -3.44
C ARG A 227 -4.27 18.06 -2.75
N ARG A 228 -4.33 18.42 -1.47
CA ARG A 228 -5.57 18.42 -0.69
C ARG A 228 -6.35 19.70 -0.96
N GLN A 229 -7.67 19.59 -1.10
CA GLN A 229 -8.60 20.71 -1.17
C GLN A 229 -9.66 20.58 -0.07
N GLY A 230 -10.41 21.66 0.18
CA GLY A 230 -11.48 21.65 1.18
C GLY A 230 -10.99 21.67 2.63
N ARG A 231 -11.92 21.38 3.53
CA ARG A 231 -11.75 21.42 4.98
C ARG A 231 -12.43 20.21 5.61
N PHE A 232 -11.97 19.82 6.79
CA PHE A 232 -12.66 18.82 7.59
C PHE A 232 -13.78 19.48 8.38
N VAL A 233 -14.98 18.90 8.32
CA VAL A 233 -16.19 19.45 8.91
C VAL A 233 -16.67 18.53 10.02
N GLU A 234 -16.90 19.09 11.20
CA GLU A 234 -17.54 18.37 12.29
C GLU A 234 -19.02 18.16 11.97
N VAL A 235 -19.54 16.96 12.24
CA VAL A 235 -20.94 16.59 12.05
C VAL A 235 -21.53 15.98 13.32
N ASP A 236 -22.83 16.13 13.49
CA ASP A 236 -23.55 15.65 14.67
C ASP A 236 -23.77 14.13 14.66
N ASP A 237 -23.87 13.52 13.47
CA ASP A 237 -24.16 12.10 13.30
C ASP A 237 -22.89 11.29 12.98
N ASN A 238 -22.82 10.07 13.50
CA ASN A 238 -21.72 9.16 13.20
C ASN A 238 -21.75 8.74 11.71
N PRO A 239 -20.65 8.89 10.95
CA PRO A 239 -20.61 8.52 9.53
C PRO A 239 -21.00 7.07 9.23
N LEU A 240 -20.74 6.14 10.17
CA LEU A 240 -21.13 4.72 10.03
C LEU A 240 -22.63 4.47 10.06
N ALA A 241 -23.44 5.40 10.59
CA ALA A 241 -24.88 5.22 10.64
C ALA A 241 -25.54 5.18 9.25
N SER A 242 -24.86 5.73 8.24
CA SER A 242 -25.36 5.89 6.88
C SER A 242 -24.85 4.83 5.88
N PHE A 243 -23.87 4.01 6.28
CA PHE A 243 -23.09 3.16 5.39
C PHE A 243 -22.80 1.80 6.04
N GLU A 244 -22.98 0.73 5.27
CA GLU A 244 -22.59 -0.63 5.67
C GLU A 244 -21.25 -1.00 5.04
N VAL A 245 -20.27 -1.35 5.86
CA VAL A 245 -18.92 -1.71 5.39
C VAL A 245 -18.91 -3.10 4.77
N ASP A 246 -18.52 -3.18 3.50
CA ASP A 246 -18.28 -4.46 2.82
C ASP A 246 -16.90 -5.03 3.22
N HIS A 247 -16.91 -6.00 4.13
CA HIS A 247 -15.72 -6.70 4.62
C HIS A 247 -14.92 -7.45 3.54
N LEU A 248 -15.44 -7.62 2.32
CA LEU A 248 -14.70 -8.19 1.19
C LEU A 248 -13.90 -7.14 0.41
N THR A 249 -14.28 -5.88 0.48
CA THR A 249 -13.60 -4.79 -0.26
C THR A 249 -12.91 -3.79 0.63
N TRP A 250 -13.15 -3.87 1.94
CA TRP A 250 -12.51 -3.02 2.95
C TRP A 250 -11.48 -3.80 3.76
N LEU A 251 -10.44 -3.08 4.19
CA LEU A 251 -9.41 -3.55 5.11
C LEU A 251 -9.23 -2.52 6.22
N CYS A 252 -8.66 -2.96 7.33
CA CYS A 252 -8.27 -2.07 8.43
C CYS A 252 -6.75 -2.11 8.62
N ILE A 253 -6.13 -0.95 8.77
CA ILE A 253 -4.73 -0.83 9.19
C ILE A 253 -4.71 -0.19 10.60
N PRO A 254 -4.45 -0.99 11.65
CA PRO A 254 -4.37 -0.45 13.00
C PRO A 254 -3.03 0.25 13.19
N LEU A 255 -3.06 1.51 13.64
CA LEU A 255 -1.89 2.38 13.74
C LEU A 255 -1.82 3.06 15.10
N LEU A 256 -0.61 3.34 15.57
CA LEU A 256 -0.35 4.24 16.68
C LEU A 256 -0.05 5.65 16.14
N VAL A 257 -0.91 6.61 16.51
CA VAL A 257 -0.73 8.03 16.23
C VAL A 257 -0.27 8.69 17.51
N GLY A 258 1.04 8.85 17.66
CA GLY A 258 1.66 9.14 18.95
C GLY A 258 1.38 8.03 19.95
N LYS A 259 0.61 8.32 21.00
CA LYS A 259 0.17 7.33 22.01
C LYS A 259 -1.25 6.80 21.79
N LEU A 260 -1.93 7.27 20.74
CA LEU A 260 -3.33 6.92 20.50
C LEU A 260 -3.44 5.73 19.55
N GLY A 261 -4.33 4.79 19.86
CA GLY A 261 -4.68 3.67 18.98
C GLY A 261 -5.74 4.09 17.96
N PHE A 262 -5.44 3.89 16.67
CA PHE A 262 -6.34 4.19 15.56
C PHE A 262 -6.65 2.93 14.76
N HIS A 263 -7.93 2.66 14.51
CA HIS A 263 -8.34 1.70 13.47
C HIS A 263 -8.70 2.47 12.20
N VAL A 264 -7.85 2.36 11.18
CA VAL A 264 -8.05 3.03 9.89
C VAL A 264 -8.62 2.03 8.89
N TYR A 265 -9.93 2.12 8.65
CA TYR A 265 -10.67 1.33 7.67
C TYR A 265 -10.66 2.03 6.31
N PHE A 266 -10.37 1.30 5.24
CA PHE A 266 -10.29 1.85 3.90
C PHE A 266 -10.76 0.87 2.84
N HIS A 267 -11.37 1.40 1.78
CA HIS A 267 -11.68 0.62 0.58
C HIS A 267 -10.39 0.25 -0.16
N ARG A 268 -10.33 -0.96 -0.72
CA ARG A 268 -9.16 -1.53 -1.42
C ARG A 268 -8.60 -0.67 -2.56
N ASP A 269 -9.41 0.22 -3.15
CA ASP A 269 -8.95 1.14 -4.19
C ASP A 269 -7.93 2.16 -3.65
N TYR A 270 -7.88 2.37 -2.34
CA TYR A 270 -6.94 3.27 -1.66
C TYR A 270 -5.77 2.53 -1.01
N LEU A 271 -5.49 1.29 -1.40
CA LEU A 271 -4.45 0.46 -0.78
C LEU A 271 -3.07 1.12 -0.83
N ALA A 272 -2.72 1.74 -1.97
CA ALA A 272 -1.49 2.49 -2.15
C ALA A 272 -1.29 3.55 -1.05
N LEU A 273 -2.33 4.35 -0.78
CA LEU A 273 -2.28 5.42 0.20
C LEU A 273 -2.29 4.89 1.64
N ALA A 274 -3.17 3.92 1.93
CA ALA A 274 -3.33 3.39 3.28
C ALA A 274 -2.06 2.69 3.78
N THR A 275 -1.43 1.89 2.92
CA THR A 275 -0.17 1.22 3.26
C THR A 275 1.01 2.17 3.36
N SER A 276 0.98 3.33 2.70
CA SER A 276 1.99 4.37 2.89
C SER A 276 1.98 4.94 4.31
N LEU A 277 0.90 4.73 5.08
CA LEU A 277 0.82 5.15 6.48
C LEU A 277 1.87 4.46 7.36
N VAL A 278 2.29 3.23 7.05
CA VAL A 278 3.30 2.52 7.88
C VAL A 278 4.70 3.16 7.81
N ASN A 279 4.93 4.06 6.85
CA ASN A 279 6.16 4.85 6.81
C ASN A 279 6.10 6.08 7.72
N LEU A 280 4.91 6.44 8.22
CA LEU A 280 4.67 7.67 8.97
C LEU A 280 4.17 7.40 10.40
N PHE A 281 3.40 6.34 10.58
CA PHE A 281 2.84 5.90 11.85
C PHE A 281 3.27 4.46 12.13
N GLU A 282 3.42 4.14 13.40
CA GLU A 282 3.74 2.79 13.83
C GLU A 282 2.53 1.88 13.63
N LEU A 283 2.73 0.70 13.06
CA LEU A 283 1.69 -0.32 12.97
C LEU A 283 1.44 -0.90 14.36
N SER A 284 0.19 -0.92 14.81
CA SER A 284 -0.15 -1.39 16.16
C SER A 284 0.26 -2.85 16.38
N GLY A 285 0.75 -3.14 17.57
CA GLY A 285 1.07 -4.49 18.01
C GLY A 285 -0.17 -5.37 18.21
N HIS A 286 0.03 -6.57 18.78
CA HIS A 286 -1.08 -7.51 19.00
C HIS A 286 -2.10 -6.98 19.98
N ASP A 287 -1.64 -6.58 21.16
CA ASP A 287 -2.51 -6.17 22.25
C ASP A 287 -3.16 -4.82 21.93
N GLU A 288 -2.38 -3.84 21.44
CA GLU A 288 -2.89 -2.52 21.10
C GLU A 288 -3.99 -2.57 20.02
N SER A 289 -3.88 -3.50 19.05
CA SER A 289 -4.90 -3.65 18.00
C SER A 289 -6.23 -4.24 18.49
N ARG A 290 -6.22 -4.87 19.67
CA ARG A 290 -7.40 -5.47 20.32
C ARG A 290 -8.09 -4.53 21.29
N GLU A 291 -7.42 -3.46 21.73
CA GLU A 291 -8.03 -2.47 22.59
C GLU A 291 -9.09 -1.64 21.83
N LYS A 292 -9.98 -0.99 22.57
CA LYS A 292 -10.89 0.01 22.00
C LYS A 292 -10.02 1.17 21.44
N PRO A 293 -10.15 1.55 20.16
CA PRO A 293 -9.37 2.64 19.61
C PRO A 293 -9.80 3.97 20.21
N ASP A 294 -8.87 4.92 20.24
CA ASP A 294 -9.17 6.32 20.49
C ASP A 294 -9.79 6.98 19.24
N GLY A 295 -9.41 6.51 18.05
CA GLY A 295 -9.84 7.06 16.77
C GLY A 295 -10.18 6.00 15.72
N ILE A 296 -11.21 6.25 14.93
CA ILE A 296 -11.57 5.46 13.75
C ILE A 296 -11.55 6.36 12.52
N LEU A 297 -10.94 5.91 11.43
CA LEU A 297 -11.02 6.59 10.14
C LEU A 297 -11.63 5.65 9.11
N LEU A 298 -12.61 6.14 8.35
CA LEU A 298 -13.22 5.43 7.22
C LEU A 298 -12.86 6.16 5.93
N PHE A 299 -12.16 5.48 5.02
CA PHE A 299 -11.64 6.10 3.80
C PHE A 299 -12.15 5.40 2.54
N GLY A 300 -12.82 6.16 1.68
CA GLY A 300 -13.46 5.63 0.47
C GLY A 300 -14.94 5.29 0.66
N ILE A 301 -15.63 5.96 1.57
CA ILE A 301 -17.09 5.80 1.70
C ILE A 301 -17.75 6.31 0.40
N PRO A 302 -18.69 5.57 -0.21
CA PRO A 302 -19.33 6.07 -1.42
C PRO A 302 -20.02 7.43 -1.18
N PRO A 303 -19.79 8.46 -2.02
CA PRO A 303 -20.16 9.85 -1.72
C PRO A 303 -21.61 10.08 -1.32
N GLN A 304 -22.53 9.27 -1.86
CA GLN A 304 -23.96 9.35 -1.55
C GLN A 304 -24.30 9.13 -0.07
N HIS A 305 -23.41 8.51 0.72
CA HIS A 305 -23.60 8.28 2.15
C HIS A 305 -23.11 9.44 3.03
N LEU A 306 -22.21 10.32 2.54
CA LEU A 306 -21.65 11.43 3.32
C LEU A 306 -22.38 12.78 3.12
N GLY A 307 -23.19 12.89 2.06
CA GLY A 307 -23.92 14.12 1.75
C GLY A 307 -23.06 15.16 1.02
N ARG A 308 -23.21 16.45 1.34
CA ARG A 308 -22.52 17.54 0.60
C ARG A 308 -21.04 17.60 0.92
N GLU A 309 -20.70 17.49 2.21
CA GLU A 309 -19.31 17.50 2.66
C GLU A 309 -18.78 16.08 2.58
N GLN A 310 -17.64 15.89 1.94
CA GLN A 310 -17.07 14.56 1.68
C GLN A 310 -15.89 14.23 2.59
N THR A 311 -15.52 15.14 3.47
CA THR A 311 -14.47 14.96 4.46
C THR A 311 -14.96 15.49 5.80
N ILE A 312 -15.47 14.57 6.62
CA ILE A 312 -16.21 14.90 7.84
C ILE A 312 -15.63 14.16 9.04
N PHE A 313 -15.91 14.64 10.24
CA PHE A 313 -15.60 13.93 11.47
C PHE A 313 -16.68 14.13 12.53
N HIS A 314 -16.76 13.19 13.47
CA HIS A 314 -17.72 13.16 14.56
C HIS A 314 -16.98 12.73 15.84
N ILE A 315 -17.33 13.32 16.99
CA ILE A 315 -16.81 12.86 18.28
C ILE A 315 -17.93 12.12 19.01
N ASP A 316 -17.80 10.80 19.08
CA ASP A 316 -18.72 9.94 19.83
C ASP A 316 -18.38 10.02 21.32
N GLU A 317 -19.09 10.88 22.04
CA GLU A 317 -18.88 11.08 23.48
C GLU A 317 -19.33 9.88 24.32
N GLU A 318 -20.29 9.09 23.84
CA GLU A 318 -20.82 7.93 24.57
C GLU A 318 -19.78 6.81 24.61
N ASN A 319 -19.12 6.56 23.49
CA ASN A 319 -18.10 5.51 23.38
C ASN A 319 -16.67 6.03 23.57
N ASP A 320 -16.47 7.36 23.65
CA ASP A 320 -15.17 8.02 23.70
C ASP A 320 -14.28 7.60 22.51
N ILE A 321 -14.79 7.84 21.29
CA ILE A 321 -14.11 7.55 20.02
C ILE A 321 -14.25 8.74 19.07
N ALA A 322 -13.16 9.20 18.48
CA ALA A 322 -13.20 10.18 17.39
C ALA A 322 -13.31 9.46 16.04
N VAL A 323 -14.36 9.73 15.27
CA VAL A 323 -14.64 9.06 13.99
C VAL A 323 -14.47 10.03 12.83
N GLY A 324 -13.56 9.75 11.91
CA GLY A 324 -13.39 10.49 10.66
C GLY A 324 -13.89 9.70 9.46
N ALA A 325 -14.38 10.41 8.45
CA ALA A 325 -14.83 9.84 7.19
C ALA A 325 -14.36 10.67 5.99
N VAL A 326 -13.86 9.99 4.96
CA VAL A 326 -13.46 10.55 3.67
C VAL A 326 -14.17 9.78 2.55
N GLY A 327 -14.85 10.50 1.68
CA GLY A 327 -15.62 9.94 0.57
C GLY A 327 -14.73 9.43 -0.57
N ALA A 328 -15.22 8.46 -1.34
CA ALA A 328 -14.53 7.96 -2.52
C ALA A 328 -14.60 9.00 -3.64
N ALA A 329 -13.45 9.57 -4.00
CA ALA A 329 -13.29 10.46 -5.15
C ALA A 329 -11.84 10.45 -5.65
N ASP A 330 -11.66 10.77 -6.93
CA ASP A 330 -10.32 10.90 -7.54
C ASP A 330 -9.50 12.02 -6.89
N GLU A 331 -10.15 13.10 -6.46
CA GLU A 331 -9.50 14.20 -5.75
C GLU A 331 -9.01 13.82 -4.34
N HIS A 332 -9.60 12.78 -3.74
CA HIS A 332 -9.21 12.22 -2.45
C HIS A 332 -8.14 11.13 -2.58
N ASP A 333 -7.80 10.70 -3.80
CA ASP A 333 -6.64 9.84 -4.06
C ASP A 333 -5.34 10.65 -3.94
N TYR A 334 -5.09 11.12 -2.71
CA TYR A 334 -3.90 11.84 -2.27
C TYR A 334 -3.64 11.56 -0.79
N PHE A 335 -2.43 11.11 -0.46
CA PHE A 335 -2.02 10.69 0.88
C PHE A 335 -2.33 11.73 1.98
N GLY A 336 -2.29 13.02 1.65
CA GLY A 336 -2.55 14.10 2.60
C GLY A 336 -3.93 14.06 3.26
N TYR A 337 -4.94 13.41 2.66
CA TYR A 337 -6.25 13.25 3.30
C TYR A 337 -6.19 12.29 4.48
N PHE A 338 -5.54 11.13 4.35
CA PHE A 338 -5.33 10.21 5.48
C PHE A 338 -4.57 10.91 6.61
N LYS A 339 -3.36 11.42 6.29
CA LYS A 339 -2.48 12.07 7.26
C LYS A 339 -3.21 13.20 8.01
N LYS A 340 -3.79 14.16 7.29
CA LYS A 340 -4.37 15.34 7.95
C LYS A 340 -5.69 15.01 8.67
N MET A 341 -6.49 14.06 8.19
CA MET A 341 -7.71 13.66 8.92
C MET A 341 -7.35 12.98 10.24
N MET A 342 -6.44 12.00 10.23
CA MET A 342 -5.98 11.33 11.45
C MET A 342 -5.39 12.32 12.46
N LEU A 343 -4.55 13.24 12.01
CA LEU A 343 -3.98 14.29 12.86
C LEU A 343 -5.04 15.27 13.40
N THR A 344 -6.13 15.51 12.65
CA THR A 344 -7.25 16.32 13.12
C THR A 344 -7.97 15.62 14.27
N LEU A 345 -8.30 14.33 14.11
CA LEU A 345 -8.90 13.52 15.17
C LEU A 345 -7.99 13.43 16.40
N HIS A 346 -6.69 13.16 16.19
CA HIS A 346 -5.69 13.12 17.26
C HIS A 346 -5.67 14.45 18.04
N ASN A 347 -5.64 15.59 17.35
CA ASN A 347 -5.64 16.90 17.99
C ASN A 347 -6.92 17.15 18.79
N MET A 348 -8.08 16.73 18.29
CA MET A 348 -9.32 16.83 19.03
C MET A 348 -9.27 16.04 20.34
N ILE A 349 -8.79 14.80 20.29
CA ILE A 349 -8.61 13.95 21.47
C ILE A 349 -7.63 14.59 22.46
N MET A 350 -6.49 15.07 21.99
CA MET A 350 -5.48 15.75 22.83
C MET A 350 -6.05 16.98 23.55
N MET A 351 -6.78 17.84 22.83
CA MET A 351 -7.41 19.02 23.43
C MET A 351 -8.44 18.64 24.51
N ARG A 352 -9.25 17.60 24.27
CA ARG A 352 -10.20 17.08 25.26
C ARG A 352 -9.51 16.49 26.50
N ARG A 353 -8.30 15.96 26.33
CA ARG A 353 -7.42 15.48 27.40
C ARG A 353 -6.59 16.58 28.08
N GLY A 354 -6.81 17.86 27.73
CA GLY A 354 -6.12 19.00 28.33
C GLY A 354 -4.69 19.24 27.82
N ARG A 355 -4.30 18.56 26.74
CA ARG A 355 -3.00 18.77 26.07
C ARG A 355 -3.13 19.82 24.98
N LEU A 356 -2.04 20.52 24.71
CA LEU A 356 -1.97 21.53 23.65
C LEU A 356 -1.32 20.92 22.40
N PRO A 357 -2.06 20.66 21.31
CA PRO A 357 -1.46 20.32 20.03
C PRO A 357 -0.73 21.52 19.43
N LEU A 358 0.37 21.25 18.74
CA LEU A 358 1.23 22.24 18.12
C LEU A 358 1.57 21.80 16.70
N HIS A 359 1.53 22.74 15.76
CA HIS A 359 2.16 22.59 14.45
C HIS A 359 3.57 23.20 14.55
N GLY A 360 4.58 22.35 14.61
CA GLY A 360 5.94 22.77 14.91
C GLY A 360 6.93 21.63 14.80
N ALA A 361 8.18 21.92 15.09
CA ALA A 361 9.25 20.95 15.23
C ALA A 361 9.79 20.99 16.66
N MET A 362 10.10 19.84 17.24
CA MET A 362 10.77 19.75 18.53
C MET A 362 11.98 18.83 18.42
N THR A 363 13.10 19.30 18.95
CA THR A 363 14.34 18.53 19.00
C THR A 363 14.94 18.59 20.40
N HIS A 364 15.48 17.48 20.85
CA HIS A 364 16.30 17.40 22.05
C HIS A 364 17.77 17.44 21.63
N LEU A 365 18.49 18.45 22.10
CA LEU A 365 19.88 18.70 21.75
C LEU A 365 20.78 18.43 22.95
N ARG A 366 21.84 17.67 22.69
CA ARG A 366 22.98 17.55 23.59
C ARG A 366 24.18 18.23 22.96
N LEU A 367 24.71 19.23 23.65
CA LEU A 367 25.97 19.86 23.27
C LEU A 367 27.14 18.98 23.68
N ARG A 368 28.25 19.02 22.94
CA ARG A 368 29.49 18.30 23.28
C ARG A 368 30.02 18.72 24.65
N GLU A 369 29.91 20.01 24.94
CA GLU A 369 30.19 20.60 26.25
C GLU A 369 29.00 21.48 26.64
N GLY A 370 28.46 21.27 27.84
CA GLY A 370 27.36 22.09 28.38
C GLY A 370 26.04 21.35 28.56
N PRO A 371 24.91 22.08 28.57
CA PRO A 371 23.60 21.54 28.94
C PRO A 371 22.96 20.72 27.81
N GLU A 372 22.06 19.82 28.22
CA GLU A 372 21.06 19.19 27.36
C GLU A 372 19.78 20.01 27.40
N GLN A 373 19.21 20.32 26.23
CA GLN A 373 18.03 21.17 26.15
C GLN A 373 17.11 20.77 25.01
N SER A 374 15.81 20.84 25.27
CA SER A 374 14.79 20.65 24.25
C SER A 374 14.32 21.99 23.70
N ILE A 375 14.22 22.10 22.38
CA ILE A 375 13.77 23.30 21.67
C ILE A 375 12.52 22.96 20.89
N ILE A 376 11.51 23.82 20.97
CA ILE A 376 10.31 23.77 20.14
C ILE A 376 10.31 24.98 19.22
N ILE A 377 10.16 24.74 17.92
CA ILE A 377 10.10 25.74 16.85
C ILE A 377 8.69 25.67 16.27
N VAL A 378 7.93 26.76 16.40
CA VAL A 378 6.55 26.85 15.90
C VAL A 378 6.52 27.74 14.67
N GLY A 379 5.82 27.32 13.63
CA GLY A 379 5.69 28.08 12.40
C GLY A 379 4.81 27.37 11.39
N ASP A 380 4.27 28.12 10.43
CA ASP A 380 3.45 27.57 9.35
C ASP A 380 4.26 26.65 8.41
N SER A 381 3.58 25.96 7.49
CA SER A 381 4.24 25.17 6.45
C SER A 381 5.10 26.07 5.56
N GLY A 382 6.36 25.69 5.33
CA GLY A 382 7.33 26.51 4.58
C GLY A 382 7.97 27.65 5.38
N ALA A 383 7.78 27.72 6.69
CA ALA A 383 8.37 28.75 7.55
C ALA A 383 9.83 28.47 7.96
N GLY A 384 10.50 27.46 7.40
CA GLY A 384 11.90 27.13 7.73
C GLY A 384 12.09 26.15 8.89
N LYS A 385 11.06 25.38 9.30
CA LYS A 385 11.14 24.47 10.47
C LYS A 385 12.14 23.34 10.25
N SER A 386 11.94 22.57 9.19
CA SER A 386 12.78 21.43 8.84
C SER A 386 14.17 21.88 8.40
N GLU A 387 14.27 23.02 7.72
CA GLU A 387 15.53 23.66 7.34
C GLU A 387 16.34 24.11 8.56
N THR A 388 15.67 24.58 9.63
CA THR A 388 16.36 24.90 10.90
C THR A 388 16.89 23.64 11.58
N LEU A 389 16.13 22.53 11.55
CA LEU A 389 16.61 21.25 12.05
C LEU A 389 17.82 20.73 11.27
N GLU A 390 17.81 20.87 9.94
CA GLU A 390 18.94 20.47 9.09
C GLU A 390 20.16 21.36 9.31
N ALA A 391 19.95 22.68 9.47
CA ALA A 391 21.01 23.61 9.84
C ALA A 391 21.67 23.25 11.18
N PHE A 392 20.91 22.75 12.17
CA PHE A 392 21.50 22.22 13.40
C PHE A 392 22.35 20.97 13.14
N ARG A 393 21.93 20.05 12.27
CA ARG A 393 22.72 18.86 11.93
C ARG A 393 24.02 19.21 11.24
N GLU A 394 23.97 20.07 10.21
CA GLU A 394 25.13 20.36 9.38
C GLU A 394 26.05 21.41 10.01
N LEU A 395 25.51 22.61 10.28
CA LEU A 395 26.29 23.80 10.62
C LEU A 395 26.74 23.79 12.09
N ALA A 396 26.00 23.09 12.95
CA ALA A 396 26.31 22.98 14.37
C ALA A 396 26.86 21.59 14.78
N SER A 397 27.19 20.73 13.81
CA SER A 397 27.79 19.39 14.03
C SER A 397 29.05 19.40 14.92
N GLN A 398 29.82 20.49 14.89
CA GLN A 398 31.01 20.67 15.73
C GLN A 398 30.69 20.98 17.21
N TRP A 399 29.49 21.47 17.50
CA TRP A 399 29.03 21.87 18.84
C TRP A 399 28.05 20.87 19.45
N ILE A 400 27.28 20.17 18.62
CA ILE A 400 26.27 19.20 19.01
C ILE A 400 26.94 17.82 19.08
N SER A 401 26.70 17.09 20.17
CA SER A 401 27.08 15.67 20.29
C SER A 401 25.95 14.75 19.87
N ASP A 402 24.71 15.10 20.21
CA ASP A 402 23.53 14.29 19.89
C ASP A 402 22.32 15.20 19.62
N MET A 403 21.48 14.78 18.67
CA MET A 403 20.24 15.46 18.33
C MET A 403 19.15 14.42 18.10
N THR A 404 18.12 14.46 18.94
CA THR A 404 16.94 13.59 18.82
C THR A 404 15.73 14.42 18.43
N VAL A 405 15.22 14.23 17.21
CA VAL A 405 13.98 14.87 16.76
C VAL A 405 12.79 14.17 17.45
N VAL A 406 11.96 14.93 18.14
CA VAL A 406 10.73 14.46 18.79
C VAL A 406 9.55 14.55 17.83
N PHE A 407 9.46 15.63 17.06
CA PHE A 407 8.52 15.80 15.94
C PHE A 407 9.00 16.91 14.99
N ASP A 408 8.57 16.89 13.72
CA ASP A 408 8.95 17.89 12.69
C ASP A 408 7.75 18.62 12.05
N ASP A 409 6.55 18.01 12.07
CA ASP A 409 5.31 18.63 11.59
C ASP A 409 4.33 18.83 12.76
N MET A 410 4.03 17.76 13.49
CA MET A 410 2.93 17.75 14.46
C MET A 410 3.33 17.11 15.79
N GLY A 411 3.04 17.82 16.87
CA GLY A 411 3.28 17.35 18.23
C GLY A 411 2.20 17.84 19.20
N SER A 412 2.32 17.42 20.45
CA SER A 412 1.53 17.99 21.55
C SER A 412 2.42 18.25 22.76
N VAL A 413 2.01 19.17 23.62
CA VAL A 413 2.68 19.45 24.89
C VAL A 413 1.71 19.37 26.06
N ASP A 414 2.26 18.99 27.21
CA ASP A 414 1.56 18.86 28.48
C ASP A 414 2.44 19.37 29.63
N LEU A 415 1.83 19.75 30.76
CA LEU A 415 2.52 20.14 31.98
C LEU A 415 2.52 18.98 32.98
N GLU A 416 3.58 18.17 32.94
CA GLU A 416 3.76 17.06 33.89
C GLU A 416 4.72 17.46 35.02
N GLY A 417 4.23 17.47 36.27
CA GLY A 417 5.08 17.76 37.44
C GLY A 417 5.74 19.14 37.41
N GLY A 418 5.09 20.13 36.78
CA GLY A 418 5.62 21.49 36.61
C GLY A 418 6.66 21.63 35.50
N ARG A 419 6.86 20.59 34.67
CA ARG A 419 7.73 20.62 33.49
C ARG A 419 6.90 20.48 32.22
N LEU A 420 7.28 21.22 31.19
CA LEU A 420 6.70 21.08 29.87
C LEU A 420 7.27 19.82 29.21
N VAL A 421 6.40 18.86 28.88
CA VAL A 421 6.75 17.62 28.19
C VAL A 421 6.14 17.65 26.80
N GLY A 422 6.93 17.30 25.78
CA GLY A 422 6.47 17.22 24.40
C GLY A 422 6.36 15.77 23.91
N TYR A 423 5.36 15.51 23.08
CA TYR A 423 5.07 14.20 22.49
C TYR A 423 4.99 14.34 20.97
N GLY A 424 5.73 13.47 20.27
CA GLY A 424 5.61 13.32 18.83
C GLY A 424 4.37 12.52 18.44
N THR A 425 3.89 12.75 17.22
CA THR A 425 2.71 12.05 16.67
C THR A 425 3.05 11.07 15.54
N GLU A 426 4.23 11.22 14.93
CA GLU A 426 4.67 10.50 13.73
C GLU A 426 6.05 9.88 14.00
N ILE A 427 6.36 8.75 13.36
CA ILE A 427 7.65 8.05 13.42
C ILE A 427 8.50 8.24 12.15
N GLY A 428 7.95 8.88 11.12
CA GLY A 428 8.62 9.14 9.86
C GLY A 428 8.33 10.54 9.32
N ALA A 429 8.74 10.79 8.08
CA ALA A 429 8.60 12.09 7.43
C ALA A 429 7.83 11.99 6.11
N PHE A 430 7.05 13.03 5.80
CA PHE A 430 6.36 13.21 4.52
C PHE A 430 6.91 14.45 3.83
N VAL A 431 7.96 14.27 3.03
CA VAL A 431 8.75 15.33 2.39
C VAL A 431 8.38 15.43 0.91
N ARG A 432 8.42 16.64 0.33
CA ARG A 432 8.26 16.79 -1.12
C ARG A 432 9.60 16.53 -1.78
N LEU A 433 9.60 15.81 -2.90
CA LEU A 433 10.84 15.56 -3.65
C LEU A 433 11.45 16.85 -4.21
N ASP A 434 10.63 17.86 -4.51
CA ASP A 434 11.11 19.19 -4.92
C ASP A 434 11.90 19.91 -3.81
N ASP A 435 11.76 19.47 -2.55
CA ASP A 435 12.48 20.02 -1.39
C ASP A 435 13.80 19.25 -1.12
N LEU A 436 14.13 18.22 -1.92
CA LEU A 436 15.38 17.47 -1.85
C LEU A 436 16.29 17.89 -3.01
N ASP A 437 17.38 18.60 -2.69
CA ASP A 437 18.45 18.98 -3.63
C ASP A 437 19.36 17.80 -4.02
#